data_AF-A0A937K197-F1
#
_entry.id   AF-A0A937K197-F1
#
_cell.length_a   1.000
_cell.length_b   1.000
_cell.length_c   1.000
_cell.angle_alpha   90.00
_cell.angle_beta   90.00
_cell.angle_gamma   90.00
#
_symmetry.space_group_name_H-M   'P 1'
#
loop_
_entity.id
_entity.type
_entity.pdbx_description
1 polymer ?
#
loop_
_entity_poly.entity_id
_entity_poly.type
_entity_poly.pdbx_seq_one_letter_code
_entity_poly.pdbx_strand_id
1 'polypeptide(L)'
;MLRPVGDFFHRINFRKGRVSAVSAAARKLAVIIWNMVVKGTPYENPEGYLYLHQKRKWGLVKRIRKQIDKFQLTNEELGIVNVS
;
A
#
# COMPACT_ATOMS: atom_id res chain seq x y z
N MET A 1 -1.33 -15.44 -1.66
CA MET A 1 -1.29 -13.96 -1.62
C MET A 1 0.12 -13.47 -1.98
N LEU A 2 0.33 -13.04 -3.22
CA LEU A 2 1.61 -12.45 -3.62
C LEU A 2 1.76 -11.11 -2.89
N ARG A 3 2.84 -10.89 -2.14
CA ARG A 3 3.11 -9.57 -1.51
C ARG A 3 3.89 -8.68 -2.48
N PRO A 4 3.87 -7.34 -2.33
CA PRO A 4 4.69 -6.43 -3.13
C PRO A 4 6.19 -6.82 -3.14
N VAL A 5 6.91 -6.49 -4.21
CA VAL A 5 8.34 -6.84 -4.38
C VAL A 5 9.22 -6.10 -3.36
N GLY A 6 8.88 -4.86 -3.01
CA GLY A 6 9.62 -4.05 -2.03
C GLY A 6 9.64 -4.65 -0.62
N ASP A 7 8.48 -4.97 -0.06
CA ASP A 7 8.39 -5.58 1.28
C ASP A 7 9.08 -6.94 1.36
N PHE A 8 9.04 -7.69 0.25
CA PHE A 8 9.75 -8.95 0.15
C PHE A 8 11.27 -8.75 0.21
N PHE A 9 11.80 -7.75 -0.52
CA PHE A 9 13.21 -7.40 -0.48
C PHE A 9 13.66 -7.00 0.93
N HIS A 10 12.95 -6.07 1.58
CA HIS A 10 13.30 -5.60 2.93
C HIS A 10 13.34 -6.74 3.95
N ARG A 11 12.37 -7.66 3.91
CA ARG A 11 12.32 -8.81 4.82
C ARG A 11 13.49 -9.78 4.61
N ILE A 12 13.85 -10.07 3.35
CA ILE A 12 14.98 -10.97 3.08
C ILE A 12 16.30 -10.28 3.41
N ASN A 13 16.41 -8.98 3.15
CA ASN A 13 17.60 -8.20 3.47
C ASN A 13 17.87 -8.19 4.98
N PHE A 14 16.83 -7.98 5.79
CA PHE A 14 16.94 -8.01 7.26
C PHE A 14 17.35 -9.39 7.81
N ARG A 15 16.98 -10.49 7.15
CA ARG A 15 17.24 -11.86 7.63
C ARG A 15 18.51 -12.50 7.09
N LYS A 16 18.87 -12.22 5.83
CA LYS A 16 19.91 -12.95 5.08
C LYS A 16 20.90 -12.04 4.34
N GLY A 17 20.82 -10.72 4.55
CA GLY A 17 21.70 -9.75 3.94
C GLY A 17 21.37 -9.42 2.47
N ARG A 18 22.13 -8.46 1.93
CA ARG A 18 21.82 -7.77 0.67
C ARG A 18 21.90 -8.68 -0.56
N VAL A 19 22.94 -9.50 -0.67
CA VAL A 19 23.16 -10.39 -1.83
C VAL A 19 22.02 -11.42 -1.97
N SER A 20 21.62 -12.02 -0.84
CA SER A 20 20.49 -12.95 -0.76
C SER A 20 19.17 -12.28 -1.14
N ALA A 21 18.97 -11.03 -0.71
CA ALA A 21 17.75 -10.26 -1.00
C ALA A 21 17.61 -9.89 -2.48
N VAL A 22 18.71 -9.47 -3.12
CA VAL A 22 18.74 -9.17 -4.56
C VAL A 22 18.39 -10.42 -5.38
N SER A 23 19.06 -11.54 -5.08
CA SER A 23 18.83 -12.80 -5.80
C SER A 23 17.38 -13.29 -5.65
N ALA A 24 16.81 -13.20 -4.45
CA ALA A 24 15.44 -13.58 -4.19
C ALA A 24 14.43 -12.66 -4.92
N ALA A 25 14.69 -11.35 -4.96
CA ALA A 25 13.84 -10.39 -5.66
C ALA A 25 13.89 -10.60 -7.19
N ALA A 26 15.07 -10.86 -7.75
CA ALA A 26 15.24 -11.16 -9.17
C ALA A 26 14.45 -12.42 -9.59
N ARG A 27 14.52 -13.50 -8.79
CA ARG A 27 13.75 -14.72 -9.05
C ARG A 27 12.24 -14.47 -9.04
N LYS A 28 11.78 -13.63 -8.12
CA LYS A 28 10.36 -13.25 -8.03
C LYS A 28 9.90 -12.45 -9.25
N LEU A 29 10.73 -11.51 -9.73
CA LEU A 29 10.46 -10.75 -10.95
C LEU A 29 10.46 -11.64 -12.20
N ALA A 30 11.40 -12.58 -12.31
CA ALA A 30 11.46 -13.52 -13.43
C ALA A 30 10.17 -14.34 -13.56
N VAL A 31 9.63 -14.84 -12.44
CA VAL A 31 8.36 -15.59 -12.42
C VAL A 31 7.18 -14.71 -12.82
N ILE A 32 7.16 -13.44 -12.41
CA ILE A 32 6.10 -12.49 -12.82
C ILE A 32 6.15 -12.29 -14.34
N ILE A 33 7.32 -11.97 -14.89
CA ILE A 33 7.50 -11.75 -16.33
C ILE A 33 7.13 -13.00 -17.12
N TRP A 34 7.59 -14.18 -16.68
CA TRP A 34 7.24 -15.44 -17.31
C TRP A 34 5.72 -15.68 -17.32
N ASN A 35 5.03 -15.44 -16.21
CA ASN A 35 3.57 -15.57 -16.16
C ASN A 35 2.88 -14.55 -17.10
N MET A 36 3.40 -13.32 -17.21
CA MET A 36 2.86 -12.32 -18.14
C MET A 36 3.03 -12.75 -19.60
N VAL A 37 4.19 -13.30 -19.96
CA VAL A 37 4.49 -13.72 -21.33
C VAL A 37 3.75 -15.01 -21.70
N VAL A 38 3.75 -16.02 -20.82
CA VAL A 38 3.21 -17.36 -21.15
C VAL A 38 1.70 -17.43 -20.96
N LYS A 39 1.15 -16.78 -19.94
CA LYS A 39 -0.30 -16.85 -19.62
C LYS A 39 -1.07 -15.66 -20.18
N GLY A 40 -0.39 -14.64 -20.72
CA GLY A 40 -1.02 -13.42 -21.22
C GLY A 40 -1.74 -12.59 -20.15
N THR A 41 -1.59 -12.93 -18.86
CA THR A 41 -2.25 -12.24 -17.76
C THR A 41 -1.45 -10.98 -17.40
N PRO A 42 -2.06 -9.79 -17.42
CA PRO A 42 -1.39 -8.58 -16.97
C PRO A 42 -1.01 -8.70 -15.48
N TYR A 43 0.11 -8.09 -15.10
CA TYR A 43 0.50 -8.04 -13.69
C TYR A 43 -0.45 -7.12 -12.93
N GLU A 44 -1.25 -7.71 -12.05
CA GLU A 44 -2.09 -6.98 -11.11
C GLU A 44 -1.39 -6.90 -9.76
N ASN A 45 -1.10 -5.67 -9.29
CA ASN A 45 -0.50 -5.48 -7.99
C ASN A 45 -1.56 -5.73 -6.89
N PRO A 46 -1.38 -6.71 -5.99
CA PRO A 46 -2.37 -7.07 -4.98
C PRO A 46 -2.62 -6.00 -3.91
N GLU A 47 -1.76 -5.00 -3.74
CA GLU A 47 -2.06 -3.82 -2.90
C GLU A 47 -2.81 -2.70 -3.66
N GLY A 48 -3.04 -2.88 -4.96
CA GLY A 48 -3.34 -1.77 -5.86
C GLY A 48 -2.16 -0.81 -5.96
N TYR A 49 -2.05 -0.10 -7.07
CA TYR A 49 -1.18 1.08 -7.13
C TYR A 49 -1.85 2.20 -6.32
N LEU A 50 -1.93 2.06 -4.99
CA LEU A 50 -2.42 3.14 -4.15
C LEU A 50 -1.33 4.21 -4.18
N TYR A 51 -1.53 5.22 -5.03
CA TYR A 51 -0.66 6.39 -5.10
C TYR A 51 -0.33 6.85 -3.68
N LEU A 52 0.94 7.19 -3.42
CA LEU A 52 1.40 7.71 -2.13
C LEU A 52 0.46 8.81 -1.60
N HIS A 53 -0.11 9.60 -2.52
CA HIS A 53 -1.13 10.61 -2.28
C HIS A 53 -2.40 10.06 -1.60
N GLN A 54 -2.95 8.93 -2.07
CA GLN A 54 -4.11 8.29 -1.46
C GLN A 54 -3.80 7.79 -0.05
N LYS A 55 -2.64 7.13 0.16
CA LYS A 55 -2.20 6.70 1.50
C LYS A 55 -2.08 7.89 2.48
N ARG A 56 -1.56 9.03 2.01
CA ARG A 56 -1.49 10.29 2.80
C ARG A 56 -2.89 10.84 3.14
N LYS A 57 -3.81 10.89 2.17
CA LYS A 57 -5.21 11.31 2.39
C LYS A 57 -5.89 10.44 3.44
N TRP A 58 -5.76 9.11 3.33
CA TRP A 58 -6.33 8.17 4.31
C TRP A 58 -5.72 8.34 5.71
N GLY A 59 -4.42 8.59 5.81
CA GLY A 59 -3.77 8.90 7.08
C GLY A 59 -4.29 10.19 7.73
N LEU A 60 -4.59 11.21 6.92
CA LEU A 60 -5.19 12.46 7.39
C LEU A 60 -6.63 12.24 7.87
N VAL A 61 -7.46 11.55 7.07
CA VAL A 61 -8.85 11.20 7.42
C VAL A 61 -8.90 10.42 8.73
N LYS A 62 -8.00 9.45 8.93
CA LYS A 62 -7.94 8.67 10.18
C LYS A 62 -7.56 9.54 11.39
N ARG A 63 -6.72 10.55 11.22
CA ARG A 63 -6.38 11.52 12.28
C ARG A 63 -7.55 12.44 12.59
N ILE A 64 -8.21 12.97 11.57
CA ILE A 64 -9.40 13.82 11.72
C ILE A 64 -10.50 13.04 12.46
N ARG A 65 -10.78 11.80 12.05
CA ARG A 65 -11.76 10.92 12.73
C ARG A 65 -11.43 10.73 14.21
N LYS A 66 -10.16 10.45 14.54
CA LYS A 66 -9.71 10.35 15.95
C LYS A 66 -9.88 11.65 16.73
N GLN A 67 -9.70 12.80 16.09
CA GLN A 67 -9.92 14.09 16.74
C GLN A 67 -11.40 14.36 16.97
N ILE A 68 -12.26 14.05 16.00
CA ILE A 68 -13.72 14.11 16.14
C ILE A 68 -14.18 13.24 17.31
N ASP A 69 -13.72 11.99 17.36
CA ASP A 69 -14.05 11.05 18.45
C ASP A 69 -13.54 11.55 19.82
N LYS A 70 -12.35 12.16 19.86
CA LYS A 70 -11.73 12.66 21.10
C LYS A 70 -12.44 13.90 21.67
N PHE A 71 -12.87 14.79 20.80
CA PHE A 71 -13.50 16.06 21.19
C PHE A 71 -15.03 16.02 21.14
N GLN A 72 -15.62 14.85 20.82
CA GLN A 72 -17.07 14.68 20.65
C GLN A 72 -17.70 15.73 19.72
N LEU A 73 -16.94 16.17 18.72
CA LEU A 73 -17.33 17.26 17.83
C LEU A 73 -18.59 16.86 17.07
N THR A 74 -19.64 17.65 17.22
CA THR A 74 -20.91 17.48 16.49
C THR A 74 -20.81 18.17 15.13
N ASN A 75 -21.58 17.72 14.13
CA ASN A 75 -21.57 18.34 12.79
C ASN A 75 -21.94 19.84 12.81
N GLU A 76 -22.65 20.27 13.85
CA GLU A 76 -23.06 21.65 14.10
C GLU A 76 -21.86 22.54 14.46
N GLU A 77 -20.97 22.09 15.36
CA GLU A 77 -19.75 22.82 15.74
C GLU A 77 -18.71 22.87 14.61
N LEU A 78 -18.73 21.87 13.73
CA LEU A 78 -17.84 21.81 12.57
C LEU A 78 -18.33 22.65 11.39
N GLY A 79 -19.54 23.22 11.45
CA GLY A 79 -20.12 24.03 10.38
C GLY A 79 -20.34 23.25 9.07
N ILE A 80 -20.36 21.91 9.11
CA ILE A 80 -20.60 21.04 7.96
C ILE A 80 -22.12 20.81 7.84
N VAL A 81 -22.87 21.89 7.76
CA VAL A 81 -24.27 21.85 7.30
C VAL A 81 -24.25 22.16 5.81
N ASN A 82 -24.76 21.24 4.99
CA ASN A 82 -24.94 21.46 3.57
C ASN A 82 -25.93 22.62 3.39
N VAL A 83 -25.42 23.81 3.13
CA VAL A 83 -26.22 24.91 2.58
C VAL A 83 -26.55 24.49 1.15
N SER A 84 -27.83 24.14 0.94
CA SER A 84 -28.39 23.74 -0.35
C SER A 84 -28.49 24.94 -1.29
#